data_AF-X5U755-F1
#
_entry.id   AF-X5U755-F1
#
_cell.length_a   1.000
_cell.length_b   1.000
_cell.length_c   1.000
_cell.angle_alpha   90.00
_cell.angle_beta   90.00
_cell.angle_gamma   90.00
#
_symmetry.space_group_name_H-M   'P 1'
#
loop_
_entity.id
_entity.type
_entity.pdbx_description
1 polymer ?
#
loop_
_entity_poly.entity_id
_entity_poly.type
_entity_poly.pdbx_seq_one_letter_code
_entity_poly.pdbx_strand_id
1 'polypeptide(L)' 'MVGWTVGAGLDYAVTDNLIARFEYRYSDYGRKSQPAPFDFPTQQARLDLTTNDVRVGLAYKF' A
#
# COMPACT_ATOMS: atom_id res chain seq x y z
N MET A 1 8.96 -4.95 -15.58
CA MET A 1 8.49 -5.46 -14.29
C MET A 1 7.07 -4.97 -14.11
N VAL A 2 6.13 -5.85 -13.83
CA VAL A 2 4.72 -5.50 -13.56
C VAL A 2 4.55 -5.58 -12.04
N GLY A 3 4.36 -4.44 -11.39
CA GLY A 3 3.95 -4.38 -9.98
C GLY A 3 2.45 -4.61 -9.88
N TRP A 4 2.00 -5.22 -8.78
CA TRP A 4 0.59 -5.47 -8.56
C TRP A 4 0.13 -4.75 -7.29
N THR A 5 -1.05 -4.14 -7.36
CA THR A 5 -1.72 -3.55 -6.21
C THR A 5 -2.99 -4.34 -5.97
N VAL A 6 -3.24 -4.73 -4.72
CA VAL A 6 -4.52 -5.28 -4.30
C VAL A 6 -5.03 -4.43 -3.14
N GLY A 7 -6.31 -4.08 -3.17
CA GLY A 7 -6.92 -3.36 -2.08
C GLY A 7 -8.33 -3.87 -1.85
N ALA A 8 -8.73 -3.83 -0.58
CA ALA A 8 -10.10 -4.08 -0.16
C ALA A 8 -10.57 -2.91 0.70
N GLY A 9 -11.80 -2.47 0.46
CA GLY A 9 -12.43 -1.38 1.20
C GLY A 9 -13.82 -1.79 1.68
N LEU A 10 -14.19 -1.28 2.85
CA LEU A 10 -15.50 -1.44 3.46
C LEU A 10 -16.04 -0.05 3.80
N ASP A 11 -17.25 0.24 3.32
CA ASP A 11 -18.00 1.43 3.70
C ASP A 11 -19.11 1.02 4.68
N TYR A 12 -19.20 1.73 5.81
CA TYR A 12 -20.17 1.48 6.86
C TYR A 12 -20.92 2.77 7.22
N ALA A 13 -22.25 2.76 7.09
CA ALA A 13 -23.09 3.85 7.56
C ALA A 13 -23.21 3.78 9.09
N VAL A 14 -22.56 4.72 9.79
CA VAL A 14 -22.59 4.83 11.26
C VAL A 14 -23.89 5.48 11.72
N THR A 15 -24.43 6.42 10.93
CA THR A 15 -25.67 7.15 11.21
C THR A 15 -26.31 7.55 9.87
N ASP A 16 -27.57 7.98 9.86
CA ASP A 16 -28.30 8.41 8.65
C ASP A 16 -27.57 9.48 7.82
N ASN A 17 -26.68 10.23 8.46
CA ASN A 17 -25.90 11.31 7.85
C ASN A 17 -24.38 11.04 7.85
N LEU A 18 -23.91 9.90 8.37
CA LEU A 18 -22.48 9.66 8.56
C LEU A 18 -22.08 8.29 8.01
N ILE A 19 -21.19 8.29 7.01
CA ILE A 19 -20.60 7.09 6.43
C ILE A 19 -19.11 7.06 6.81
N ALA A 20 -18.70 5.99 7.48
CA ALA A 20 -17.31 5.68 7.72
C ALA A 20 -16.79 4.78 6.60
N ARG A 21 -15.60 5.08 6.11
CA ARG A 21 -14.90 4.33 5.07
C ARG A 21 -13.60 3.81 5.63
N PHE A 22 -13.35 2.53 5.45
CA PHE A 22 -12.07 1.92 5.76
C PHE A 22 -11.53 1.21 4.53
N GLU A 23 -10.36 1.62 4.06
CA GLU A 23 -9.71 1.04 2.89
C GLU A 23 -8.30 0.59 3.25
N TYR A 24 -8.00 -0.68 2.94
CA TYR A 24 -6.66 -1.24 3.08
C TYR A 24 -6.14 -1.62 1.70
N ARG A 25 -5.01 -1.01 1.32
CA ARG A 25 -4.38 -1.24 0.02
C ARG A 25 -2.95 -1.73 0.19
N TYR A 26 -2.70 -2.93 -0.28
CA TYR A 26 -1.39 -3.54 -0.36
C TYR A 26 -0.80 -3.32 -1.75
N SER A 27 0.36 -2.69 -1.84
CA SER A 27 1.06 -2.47 -3.11
C SER A 27 2.40 -3.18 -3.09
N ASP A 28 2.54 -4.21 -3.92
CA ASP A 28 3.82 -4.86 -4.17
C ASP A 28 4.43 -4.26 -5.45
N TYR A 29 5.41 -3.39 -5.26
CA TYR A 29 6.07 -2.70 -6.36
C TYR A 29 7.10 -3.57 -7.10
N GLY A 30 7.21 -4.86 -6.76
CA GLY A 30 8.12 -5.79 -7.40
C GLY A 30 9.59 -5.53 -7.05
N ARG A 31 10.33 -6.62 -6.87
CA ARG A 31 11.76 -6.63 -6.53
C ARG A 31 12.58 -5.81 -7.52
N LYS A 32 13.11 -4.65 -7.09
CA LYS A 32 14.25 -4.01 -7.75
C LYS A 32 15.54 -4.55 -7.16
N SER A 33 16.19 -5.48 -7.86
CA SER A 33 17.62 -5.74 -7.66
C SER A 33 18.38 -4.55 -8.23
N GLN A 34 18.78 -3.62 -7.36
CA GLN A 34 19.78 -2.61 -7.75
C GLN A 34 21.16 -3.17 -7.37
N PRO A 35 22.11 -3.24 -8.30
CA PRO A 35 23.50 -3.52 -7.94
C PRO A 35 23.96 -2.41 -7.00
N ALA A 36 24.58 -2.78 -5.88
CA ALA A 36 25.10 -1.83 -4.91
C ALA A 36 26.05 -0.85 -5.63
N PRO A 37 26.00 0.46 -5.33
CA PRO A 37 26.88 1.46 -5.96
C PRO A 37 28.35 1.32 -5.55
N PHE A 38 28.67 0.36 -4.68
CA PHE A 38 30.00 0.06 -4.20
C PHE A 38 30.29 -1.41 -4.51
N ASP A 39 31.52 -1.66 -4.95
CA ASP A 39 32.10 -2.91 -5.46
C ASP A 39 32.17 -4.03 -4.40
N PHE A 40 31.06 -4.32 -3.74
CA PHE A 40 30.91 -5.40 -2.77
C PHE A 40 30.50 -6.67 -3.55
N PRO A 41 31.40 -7.63 -3.76
CA PRO A 41 31.18 -8.77 -4.66
C PRO A 41 30.12 -9.78 -4.19
N THR A 42 29.37 -9.52 -3.11
CA THR A 42 28.54 -10.57 -2.50
C THR A 42 27.31 -10.10 -1.70
N GLN A 43 27.06 -8.81 -1.52
CA GLN A 43 25.84 -8.34 -0.85
C GLN A 43 24.89 -7.70 -1.85
N GLN A 44 24.06 -8.55 -2.46
CA GLN A 44 22.82 -8.08 -3.09
C GLN A 44 21.93 -7.54 -1.96
N ALA A 45 21.91 -6.21 -1.79
CA ALA A 45 20.98 -5.55 -0.88
C ALA A 45 19.56 -5.78 -1.40
N ARG A 46 18.89 -6.81 -0.88
CA ARG A 46 17.48 -7.09 -1.16
C ARG A 46 16.64 -6.04 -0.43
N LEU A 47 16.39 -4.93 -1.12
CA LEU A 47 15.44 -3.91 -0.68
C LEU A 47 14.06 -4.31 -1.21
N ASP A 48 13.35 -5.07 -0.39
CA ASP A 48 11.93 -5.36 -0.62
C ASP A 48 11.13 -4.09 -0.25
N LEU A 49 10.78 -3.28 -1.26
CA LEU A 49 9.88 -2.14 -1.10
C LEU A 49 8.43 -2.61 -1.15
N THR A 50 7.98 -3.20 -0.04
CA THR A 50 6.57 -3.49 0.19
C THR A 50 5.92 -2.29 0.87
N THR A 51 4.98 -1.63 0.20
CA THR A 51 4.27 -0.45 0.75
C THR A 51 2.87 -0.84 1.16
N ASN A 52 2.57 -0.70 2.46
CA ASN A 52 1.23 -0.86 3.02
C ASN A 52 0.58 0.51 3.19
N ASP A 53 -0.57 0.72 2.56
CA ASP A 53 -1.31 1.99 2.56
C ASP A 53 -2.66 1.77 3.23
N VAL A 54 -2.89 2.47 4.35
CA VAL A 54 -4.14 2.39 5.12
C VAL A 54 -4.85 3.74 5.04
N ARG A 55 -6.12 3.73 4.65
CA ARG A 55 -6.96 4.93 4.56
C ARG A 55 -8.22 4.76 5.39
N VAL A 56 -8.55 5.83 6.11
CA VAL A 56 -9.78 5.95 6.89
C VAL A 56 -10.43 7.26 6.48
N GLY A 57 -11.73 7.22 6.19
CA GLY A 57 -12.51 8.37 5.76
C GLY A 57 -13.83 8.47 6.52
N LEU A 58 -14.33 9.69 6.64
CA LEU A 58 -15.68 9.98 7.14
C LEU A 58 -16.36 10.88 6.12
N ALA A 59 -17.56 10.50 5.68
CA ALA A 59 -18.40 11.29 4.79
C ALA A 59 -19.67 11.69 5.53
N TYR A 60 -19.92 12.99 5.63
CA TYR A 60 -21.15 13.53 6.20
C TYR A 60 -22.10 13.94 5.08
N LYS A 61 -23.33 13.41 5.10
CA LYS A 61 -24.39 13.75 4.16
C LYS A 61 -25.30 14.80 4.81
N PHE A 62 -25.27 16.02 4.25
CA PHE A 62 -26.14 17.14 4.59
C PHE A 62 -27.41 17.15 3.72
#